data_AF-A0A9W3DS81-F1
#
_entry.id   AF-A0A9W3DS81-F1
#
_cell.length_a   1.000
_cell.length_b   1.000
_cell.length_c   1.000
_cell.angle_alpha   90.00
_cell.angle_beta   90.00
_cell.angle_gamma   90.00
#
_symmetry.space_group_name_H-M   'P 1'
#
loop_
_entity.id
_entity.type
_entity.pdbx_description
1 polymer ?
#
loop_
_entity_poly.entity_id
_entity_poly.type
_entity_poly.pdbx_seq_one_letter_code
_entity_poly.pdbx_strand_id
1 'polypeptide(L)'
;MSTNKSVTLLNNLKPRLTKSRVQVKLIHSWKQTPPYANDQTLEMVFADETGVKIHASCSRSHMFRTERNLRIGEWAVIENFKVSSVGKGKFRPTNNQYKMTITGDSVYSKSDHQDDSIFLTLADYENILKGLQDVNILIDIIGQQYDISDVQIIQVKGEDRKRVQFRMRDLSGNNLAFCLWGSYAEQLENAVLESNEVWLLRFAKINTFRGEIQITNSFDASILDLNPTVAEAVEMRKRLEDNPLLLALANKKDEKREIINIVDDWNDIGITSEKGLKIF
;
A
#
# COMPACT_ATOMS: atom_id res chain seq x y z
N MET A 1 19.12 36.90 -6.97
CA MET A 1 17.67 37.18 -7.04
C MET A 1 16.95 35.85 -7.16
N SER A 2 16.34 35.37 -6.07
CA SER A 2 15.54 34.15 -6.10
C SER A 2 14.22 34.45 -6.79
N THR A 3 14.02 33.92 -7.99
CA THR A 3 12.68 33.85 -8.55
C THR A 3 11.86 32.95 -7.62
N ASN A 4 10.94 33.53 -6.84
CA ASN A 4 9.91 32.79 -6.12
C ASN A 4 9.04 32.09 -7.17
N LYS A 5 9.48 30.91 -7.63
CA LYS A 5 8.64 30.08 -8.49
C LYS A 5 7.41 29.69 -7.68
N SER A 6 6.24 29.92 -8.24
CA SER A 6 4.98 29.46 -7.67
C SER A 6 4.99 27.95 -7.48
N VAL A 7 4.46 27.47 -6.36
CA VAL A 7 4.22 26.04 -6.14
C VAL A 7 3.07 25.60 -7.04
N THR A 8 3.22 24.44 -7.68
CA THR A 8 2.21 23.80 -8.52
C THR A 8 1.59 22.63 -7.75
N LEU A 9 0.27 22.59 -7.65
CA LEU A 9 -0.47 21.44 -7.11
C LEU A 9 -0.29 20.19 -7.99
N LEU A 10 -0.34 19.00 -7.41
CA LEU A 10 -0.08 17.75 -8.11
C LEU A 10 -1.09 17.47 -9.24
N ASN A 11 -2.35 17.84 -9.04
CA ASN A 11 -3.39 17.75 -10.08
C ASN A 11 -3.12 18.62 -11.32
N ASN A 12 -2.28 19.65 -11.18
CA ASN A 12 -1.93 20.57 -12.26
C ASN A 12 -0.62 20.18 -12.97
N LEU A 13 0.07 19.12 -12.52
CA LEU A 13 1.25 18.61 -13.20
C LEU A 13 0.90 17.99 -14.56
N LYS A 14 1.78 18.18 -15.53
CA LYS A 14 1.66 17.67 -16.91
C LYS A 14 3.07 17.37 -17.45
N PRO A 15 3.27 16.37 -18.33
CA PRO A 15 4.59 15.97 -18.82
C PRO A 15 5.42 17.07 -19.51
N ARG A 16 4.77 18.10 -20.05
CA ARG A 16 5.43 19.21 -20.77
C ARG A 16 5.69 20.45 -19.90
N LEU A 17 5.30 20.43 -18.63
CA LEU A 17 5.62 21.51 -17.70
C LEU A 17 7.11 21.45 -17.35
N THR A 18 7.88 22.38 -17.93
CA THR A 18 9.29 22.54 -17.60
C THR A 18 9.43 23.39 -16.33
N LYS A 19 10.34 22.99 -15.43
CA LYS A 19 10.67 23.72 -14.18
C LYS A 19 9.53 23.79 -13.14
N SER A 20 8.71 22.74 -13.02
CA SER A 20 7.72 22.61 -11.94
C SER A 20 8.39 22.59 -10.56
N ARG A 21 7.71 23.21 -9.59
CA ARG A 21 8.03 23.22 -8.17
C ARG A 21 6.82 22.70 -7.42
N VAL A 22 6.97 21.67 -6.59
CA VAL A 22 5.88 21.09 -5.79
C VAL A 22 6.23 21.16 -4.31
N GLN A 23 5.23 21.36 -3.45
CA GLN A 23 5.34 21.24 -2.00
C GLN A 23 4.51 20.03 -1.60
N VAL A 24 5.18 19.00 -1.07
CA VAL A 24 4.58 17.68 -0.88
C VAL A 24 5.09 17.01 0.39
N LYS A 25 4.26 16.16 0.98
CA LYS A 25 4.64 15.23 2.04
C LYS A 25 5.04 13.89 1.44
N LEU A 26 6.18 13.33 1.85
CA LEU A 26 6.51 11.94 1.53
C LEU A 26 5.68 11.02 2.43
N ILE A 27 4.65 10.36 1.90
CA ILE A 27 3.77 9.52 2.72
C ILE A 27 4.20 8.05 2.78
N HIS A 28 4.96 7.59 1.79
CA HIS A 28 5.52 6.23 1.78
C HIS A 28 6.69 6.13 0.82
N SER A 29 7.61 5.20 1.08
CA SER A 29 8.67 4.82 0.15
C SER A 29 9.12 3.38 0.36
N TRP A 30 9.49 2.71 -0.73
CA TRP A 30 10.05 1.35 -0.71
C TRP A 30 11.08 1.20 -1.81
N LYS A 31 11.89 0.15 -1.71
CA LYS A 31 12.85 -0.23 -2.74
C LYS A 31 12.29 -1.40 -3.52
N GLN A 32 12.54 -1.42 -4.82
CA GLN A 32 12.18 -2.56 -5.66
C GLN A 32 13.21 -2.74 -6.76
N THR A 33 13.29 -3.92 -7.33
CA THR A 33 14.08 -4.19 -8.53
C THR A 33 13.13 -4.54 -9.66
N PRO A 34 12.64 -3.55 -10.44
CA PRO A 34 11.71 -3.81 -11.53
C PRO A 34 12.31 -4.81 -12.53
N PRO A 35 11.53 -5.74 -13.11
CA PRO A 35 12.06 -6.74 -14.06
C PRO A 35 12.75 -6.15 -15.30
N TYR A 36 12.38 -4.92 -15.68
CA TYR A 36 12.95 -4.17 -16.80
C TYR A 36 14.10 -3.24 -16.40
N ALA A 37 14.35 -3.09 -15.10
CA ALA A 37 15.45 -2.29 -14.58
C ALA A 37 16.61 -3.23 -14.23
N ASN A 38 17.82 -2.84 -14.62
CA ASN A 38 19.03 -3.59 -14.28
C ASN A 38 19.46 -3.38 -12.82
N ASP A 39 18.80 -2.47 -12.10
CA ASP A 39 19.20 -2.02 -10.77
C ASP A 39 17.98 -1.62 -9.93
N GLN A 40 18.19 -1.53 -8.62
CA GLN A 40 17.17 -1.18 -7.64
C GLN A 40 16.70 0.27 -7.82
N THR A 41 15.39 0.48 -7.79
CA THR A 41 14.76 1.80 -7.76
C THR A 41 14.18 2.08 -6.38
N LEU A 42 14.17 3.36 -6.00
CA LEU A 42 13.41 3.86 -4.87
C LEU A 42 12.09 4.38 -5.42
N GLU A 43 11.00 3.78 -4.98
CA GLU A 43 9.65 4.27 -5.26
C GLU A 43 9.14 5.04 -4.06
N MET A 44 8.34 6.07 -4.33
CA MET A 44 7.82 6.99 -3.33
C MET A 44 6.38 7.36 -3.67
N VAL A 45 5.61 7.69 -2.66
CA VAL A 45 4.29 8.29 -2.83
C VAL A 45 4.29 9.62 -2.10
N PHE A 46 3.96 10.66 -2.85
CA PHE A 46 3.82 12.02 -2.32
C PHE A 46 2.35 12.39 -2.23
N ALA A 47 2.00 13.24 -1.27
CA ALA A 47 0.72 13.94 -1.20
C ALA A 47 0.97 15.45 -1.18
N ASP A 48 0.08 16.24 -1.79
CA ASP A 48 0.06 17.70 -1.62
C ASP A 48 -0.98 18.14 -0.59
N GLU A 49 -1.05 19.45 -0.34
CA GLU A 49 -1.98 20.06 0.64
C GLU A 49 -3.46 19.81 0.33
N THR A 50 -3.79 19.42 -0.91
CA THR A 50 -5.17 19.09 -1.31
C THR A 50 -5.49 17.61 -1.14
N GLY A 51 -4.52 16.80 -0.70
CA GLY A 51 -4.63 15.36 -0.54
C GLY A 51 -4.51 14.57 -1.85
N VAL A 52 -4.16 15.23 -2.96
CA VAL A 52 -3.85 14.51 -4.21
C VAL A 52 -2.56 13.77 -4.01
N LYS A 53 -2.55 12.47 -4.33
CA LYS A 53 -1.36 11.63 -4.27
C LYS A 53 -0.72 11.47 -5.64
N ILE A 54 0.60 11.35 -5.69
CA ILE A 54 1.34 11.02 -6.91
C ILE A 54 2.43 9.99 -6.64
N HIS A 55 2.57 9.04 -7.56
CA HIS A 55 3.68 8.10 -7.58
C HIS A 55 4.95 8.79 -8.08
N ALA A 56 6.08 8.54 -7.42
CA ALA A 56 7.39 8.95 -7.87
C ALA A 56 8.40 7.79 -7.88
N SER A 57 9.39 7.88 -8.76
CA SER A 57 10.54 6.97 -8.78
C SER A 57 11.87 7.69 -8.84
N CYS A 58 12.88 7.06 -8.26
CA CYS A 58 14.27 7.49 -8.28
C CYS A 58 15.17 6.29 -8.63
N SER A 59 16.07 6.47 -9.59
CA SER A 59 17.08 5.46 -9.94
C SER A 59 18.11 5.27 -8.82
N ARG A 60 18.82 4.14 -8.84
CA ARG A 60 19.89 3.83 -7.89
C ARG A 60 20.92 4.94 -7.74
N SER A 61 21.31 5.56 -8.86
CA SER A 61 22.31 6.64 -8.93
C SER A 61 22.01 7.86 -8.06
N HIS A 62 20.73 8.11 -7.75
CA HIS A 62 20.29 9.29 -7.00
C HIS A 62 19.63 8.93 -5.66
N MET A 63 19.37 7.64 -5.42
CA MET A 63 18.64 7.12 -4.25
C MET A 63 19.17 7.68 -2.93
N PHE A 64 20.48 7.57 -2.67
CA PHE A 64 21.06 8.00 -1.39
C PHE A 64 20.88 9.49 -1.12
N ARG A 65 21.02 10.33 -2.17
CA ARG A 65 20.77 11.77 -2.06
C ARG A 65 19.30 12.04 -1.80
N THR A 66 18.39 11.32 -2.45
CA THR A 66 16.94 11.46 -2.28
C THR A 66 16.51 11.08 -0.86
N GLU A 67 16.91 9.91 -0.35
CA GLU A 67 16.58 9.45 1.02
C GLU A 67 17.11 10.41 2.10
N ARG A 68 18.28 11.02 1.88
CA ARG A 68 18.83 12.00 2.82
C ARG A 68 17.97 13.28 2.90
N ASN A 69 17.37 13.70 1.80
CA ASN A 69 16.64 14.97 1.71
C ASN A 69 15.12 14.81 1.89
N LEU A 70 14.57 13.62 1.65
CA LEU A 70 13.16 13.33 1.73
C LEU A 70 12.93 12.21 2.75
N ARG A 71 12.33 12.56 3.89
CA ARG A 71 12.02 11.62 4.96
C ARG A 71 10.52 11.35 4.99
N ILE A 72 10.14 10.11 5.23
CA ILE A 72 8.73 9.72 5.36
C ILE A 72 8.11 10.56 6.48
N GLY A 73 6.92 11.09 6.23
CA GLY A 73 6.19 11.96 7.14
C GLY A 73 6.57 13.43 7.07
N GLU A 74 7.65 13.81 6.39
CA GLU A 74 8.08 15.21 6.29
C GLU A 74 7.59 15.89 5.01
N TRP A 75 7.27 17.18 5.12
CA TRP A 75 7.00 18.05 3.98
C TRP A 75 8.29 18.59 3.38
N ALA A 76 8.37 18.55 2.05
CA ALA A 76 9.50 19.05 1.29
C ALA A 76 9.03 19.78 0.03
N VAL A 77 9.89 20.67 -0.45
CA VAL A 77 9.74 21.30 -1.76
C VAL A 77 10.70 20.64 -2.74
N ILE A 78 10.17 20.17 -3.86
CA ILE A 78 10.94 19.48 -4.91
C ILE A 78 10.84 20.29 -6.22
N GLU A 79 11.98 20.53 -6.85
CA GLU A 79 12.09 21.19 -8.14
C GLU A 79 12.86 20.33 -9.15
N ASN A 80 12.71 20.63 -10.44
CA ASN A 80 13.48 20.05 -11.56
C ASN A 80 13.36 18.52 -11.71
N PHE A 81 12.22 17.96 -11.29
CA PHE A 81 11.85 16.58 -11.57
C PHE A 81 11.22 16.46 -12.98
N LYS A 82 11.16 15.22 -13.50
CA LYS A 82 10.42 14.91 -14.73
C LYS A 82 9.02 14.42 -14.41
N VAL A 83 8.06 14.68 -15.30
CA VAL A 83 6.71 14.15 -15.22
C VAL A 83 6.43 13.34 -16.48
N SER A 84 5.87 12.15 -16.34
CA SER A 84 5.41 11.31 -17.46
C SER A 84 4.04 10.74 -17.18
N SER A 85 3.30 10.35 -18.22
CA SER A 85 2.08 9.57 -18.04
C SER A 85 2.38 8.22 -17.41
N VAL A 86 1.47 7.72 -16.58
CA VAL A 86 1.55 6.36 -16.06
C VAL A 86 1.38 5.37 -17.20
N GLY A 87 2.20 4.31 -17.19
CA GLY A 87 2.04 3.19 -18.12
C GLY A 87 0.89 2.26 -17.71
N LYS A 88 0.80 1.11 -18.39
CA LYS A 88 -0.15 0.02 -18.08
C LYS A 88 0.29 -0.82 -16.87
N GLY A 89 0.90 -0.20 -15.86
CA GLY A 89 1.42 -0.88 -14.67
C GLY A 89 0.28 -1.52 -13.86
N LYS A 90 0.53 -2.73 -13.34
CA LYS A 90 -0.44 -3.50 -12.55
C LYS A 90 -0.43 -3.20 -11.04
N PHE A 91 0.53 -2.40 -10.57
CA PHE A 91 0.77 -2.07 -9.17
C PHE A 91 0.96 -0.56 -9.02
N ARG A 92 -0.08 0.23 -9.34
CA ARG A 92 -0.02 1.68 -9.24
C ARG A 92 -0.42 2.11 -7.82
N PRO A 93 0.47 2.76 -7.06
CA PRO A 93 0.16 3.16 -5.68
C PRO A 93 -0.83 4.34 -5.60
N THR A 94 -1.11 5.00 -6.73
CA THR A 94 -2.02 6.15 -6.81
C THR A 94 -2.89 6.05 -8.05
N ASN A 95 -4.07 6.68 -8.02
CA ASN A 95 -4.95 6.84 -9.18
C ASN A 95 -4.55 8.00 -10.12
N ASN A 96 -3.50 8.75 -9.78
CA ASN A 96 -2.98 9.83 -10.61
C ASN A 96 -2.50 9.31 -11.98
N GLN A 97 -2.86 10.02 -13.05
CA GLN A 97 -2.49 9.67 -14.43
C GLN A 97 -1.03 9.98 -14.76
N TYR A 98 -0.33 10.70 -13.87
CA TYR A 98 1.06 11.06 -14.03
C TYR A 98 1.94 10.45 -12.93
N LYS A 99 3.21 10.26 -13.27
CA LYS A 99 4.28 9.82 -12.38
C LYS A 99 5.40 10.85 -12.40
N MET A 100 5.97 11.12 -11.22
CA MET A 100 7.19 11.92 -11.07
C MET A 100 8.44 11.04 -11.18
N THR A 101 9.48 11.55 -11.83
CA THR A 101 10.79 10.91 -11.86
C THR A 101 11.82 11.87 -11.32
N ILE A 102 12.47 11.47 -10.23
CA ILE A 102 13.59 12.18 -9.65
C ILE A 102 14.82 12.00 -10.54
N THR A 103 15.52 13.11 -10.79
CA THR A 103 16.68 13.19 -11.67
C THR A 103 17.89 13.74 -10.91
N GLY A 104 19.08 13.70 -11.52
CA GLY A 104 20.27 14.36 -10.97
C GLY A 104 20.09 15.87 -10.75
N ASP A 105 19.28 16.51 -11.59
CA ASP A 105 18.99 17.95 -11.54
C ASP A 105 17.96 18.34 -10.47
N SER A 106 17.30 17.35 -9.86
CA SER A 106 16.28 17.60 -8.85
C SER A 106 16.87 18.35 -7.64
N VAL A 107 16.14 19.35 -7.16
CA VAL A 107 16.54 20.18 -6.02
C VAL A 107 15.51 19.99 -4.90
N TYR A 108 16.01 19.90 -3.67
CA TYR A 108 15.20 19.70 -2.47
C TYR A 108 15.38 20.89 -1.55
N SER A 109 14.29 21.37 -0.96
CA SER A 109 14.32 22.35 0.12
C SER A 109 13.28 21.99 1.17
N LYS A 110 13.50 22.45 2.41
CA LYS A 110 12.55 22.24 3.50
C LYS A 110 11.26 23.02 3.22
N SER A 111 10.14 22.43 3.64
CA SER A 111 8.85 23.08 3.68
C SER A 111 8.56 23.56 5.11
N ASP A 112 7.90 24.71 5.23
CA ASP A 112 7.32 25.22 6.47
C ASP A 112 5.86 24.78 6.68
N HIS A 113 5.24 24.19 5.66
CA HIS A 113 3.90 23.60 5.76
C HIS A 113 3.86 22.48 6.81
N GLN A 114 2.84 22.51 7.67
CA GLN A 114 2.63 21.55 8.74
C GLN A 114 1.27 20.90 8.58
N ASP A 115 1.28 19.59 8.37
CA ASP A 115 0.10 18.74 8.35
C ASP A 115 0.57 17.30 8.64
N ASP A 116 0.07 16.73 9.74
CA ASP A 116 0.41 15.40 10.21
C ASP A 116 -0.43 14.28 9.56
N SER A 117 -1.38 14.64 8.69
CA SER A 117 -2.23 13.70 7.96
C SER A 117 -1.41 12.64 7.21
N ILE A 118 -1.85 11.39 7.32
CA ILE A 118 -1.26 10.26 6.60
C ILE A 118 -1.86 10.06 5.20
N PHE A 119 -2.78 10.96 4.80
CA PHE A 119 -3.51 10.95 3.54
C PHE A 119 -4.13 9.58 3.23
N LEU A 120 -4.82 9.03 4.24
CA LEU A 120 -5.52 7.76 4.15
C LEU A 120 -6.66 7.86 3.13
N THR A 121 -6.82 6.84 2.29
CA THR A 121 -7.95 6.74 1.36
C THR A 121 -8.48 5.32 1.35
N LEU A 122 -9.44 5.07 2.23
CA LEU A 122 -10.01 3.73 2.44
C LEU A 122 -10.84 3.30 1.23
N ALA A 123 -10.57 2.09 0.74
CA ALA A 123 -11.40 1.44 -0.24
C ALA A 123 -12.65 0.86 0.41
N ASP A 124 -13.75 0.96 -0.33
CA ASP A 124 -15.05 0.46 0.10
C ASP A 124 -15.19 -1.04 -0.20
N TYR A 125 -15.60 -1.82 0.82
CA TYR A 125 -15.74 -3.27 0.73
C TYR A 125 -16.78 -3.68 -0.31
N GLU A 126 -17.92 -2.99 -0.37
CA GLU A 126 -19.00 -3.32 -1.29
C GLU A 126 -18.59 -3.10 -2.75
N ASN A 127 -17.89 -2.01 -3.04
CA ASN A 127 -17.33 -1.72 -4.36
C ASN A 127 -16.27 -2.73 -4.77
N ILE A 128 -15.43 -3.20 -3.85
CA ILE A 128 -14.47 -4.29 -4.12
C ILE A 128 -15.23 -5.56 -4.49
N LEU A 129 -16.20 -5.97 -3.66
CA LEU A 129 -17.00 -7.18 -3.87
C LEU A 129 -17.79 -7.17 -5.18
N LYS A 130 -18.27 -6.00 -5.61
CA LYS A 130 -18.96 -5.81 -6.90
C LYS A 130 -18.02 -5.69 -8.10
N GLY A 131 -16.70 -5.69 -7.90
CA GLY A 131 -15.71 -5.54 -8.97
C GLY A 131 -15.67 -4.13 -9.58
N LEU A 132 -16.07 -3.10 -8.84
CA LEU A 132 -16.11 -1.71 -9.29
C LEU A 132 -14.79 -0.96 -9.11
N GLN A 133 -13.83 -1.55 -8.38
CA GLN A 133 -12.50 -0.99 -8.17
C GLN A 133 -11.53 -1.35 -9.30
N ASP A 134 -10.67 -0.42 -9.69
CA ASP A 134 -9.57 -0.73 -10.62
C ASP A 134 -8.51 -1.55 -9.88
N VAL A 135 -8.47 -2.84 -10.18
CA VAL A 135 -7.54 -3.80 -9.59
C VAL A 135 -6.07 -3.39 -9.76
N ASN A 136 -5.72 -2.54 -10.73
CA ASN A 136 -4.34 -2.09 -10.94
C ASN A 136 -3.90 -0.98 -9.99
N ILE A 137 -4.82 -0.41 -9.22
CA ILE A 137 -4.54 0.62 -8.21
C ILE A 137 -4.44 -0.07 -6.84
N LEU A 138 -3.39 0.25 -6.10
CA LEU A 138 -3.22 -0.22 -4.74
C LEU A 138 -4.16 0.54 -3.80
N ILE A 139 -4.74 -0.17 -2.84
CA ILE A 139 -5.77 0.36 -1.96
C ILE A 139 -5.30 0.43 -0.51
N ASP A 140 -5.89 1.33 0.26
CA ASP A 140 -5.83 1.26 1.73
C ASP A 140 -7.14 0.61 2.21
N ILE A 141 -7.08 -0.36 3.12
CA ILE A 141 -8.26 -1.07 3.62
C ILE A 141 -8.16 -1.32 5.11
N ILE A 142 -9.25 -1.06 5.82
CA ILE A 142 -9.35 -1.18 7.28
C ILE A 142 -10.50 -2.09 7.66
N GLY A 143 -10.33 -2.87 8.72
CA GLY A 143 -11.37 -3.78 9.16
C GLY A 143 -10.99 -4.53 10.42
N GLN A 144 -12.00 -5.15 11.02
CA GLN A 144 -11.79 -6.09 12.12
C GLN A 144 -11.27 -7.42 11.56
N GLN A 145 -10.14 -7.89 12.07
CA GLN A 145 -9.59 -9.20 11.70
C GLN A 145 -10.41 -10.34 12.32
N TYR A 146 -10.49 -11.46 11.62
CA TYR A 146 -10.97 -12.73 12.16
C TYR A 146 -10.51 -13.90 11.29
N ASP A 147 -10.71 -15.14 11.78
CA ASP A 147 -10.43 -16.38 11.03
C ASP A 147 -8.99 -16.43 10.49
N ILE A 148 -8.02 -16.12 11.36
CA ILE A 148 -6.60 -16.15 11.02
C ILE A 148 -6.13 -17.60 11.02
N SER A 149 -5.55 -18.03 9.90
CA SER A 149 -4.93 -19.34 9.77
C SER A 149 -3.55 -19.38 10.39
N ASP A 150 -3.05 -20.59 10.66
CA ASP A 150 -1.61 -20.79 10.89
C ASP A 150 -0.81 -20.35 9.65
N VAL A 151 0.44 -19.95 9.87
CA VAL A 151 1.38 -19.67 8.78
C VAL A 151 1.72 -20.97 8.05
N GLN A 152 1.59 -20.91 6.73
CA GLN A 152 1.90 -22.03 5.84
C GLN A 152 3.14 -21.71 5.02
N ILE A 153 4.04 -22.69 4.87
CA ILE A 153 5.13 -22.63 3.91
C ILE A 153 4.65 -23.32 2.65
N ILE A 154 4.67 -22.62 1.53
CA ILE A 154 4.32 -23.15 0.23
C ILE A 154 5.43 -22.89 -0.79
N GLN A 155 5.56 -23.77 -1.79
CA GLN A 155 6.56 -23.60 -2.82
C GLN A 155 5.99 -22.80 -4.00
N VAL A 156 6.58 -21.65 -4.30
CA VAL A 156 6.19 -20.78 -5.43
C VAL A 156 7.40 -20.64 -6.34
N LYS A 157 7.29 -21.10 -7.60
CA LYS A 157 8.40 -21.07 -8.58
C LYS A 157 9.70 -21.71 -8.06
N GLY A 158 9.57 -22.76 -7.26
CA GLY A 158 10.71 -23.48 -6.68
C GLY A 158 11.28 -22.86 -5.40
N GLU A 159 10.78 -21.71 -4.95
CA GLU A 159 11.18 -21.04 -3.71
C GLU A 159 10.12 -21.24 -2.62
N ASP A 160 10.56 -21.59 -1.42
CA ASP A 160 9.68 -21.65 -0.26
C ASP A 160 9.25 -20.24 0.14
N ARG A 161 7.95 -20.07 0.34
CA ARG A 161 7.34 -18.81 0.76
C ARG A 161 6.34 -19.04 1.87
N LYS A 162 6.49 -18.28 2.94
CA LYS A 162 5.50 -18.20 4.01
C LYS A 162 4.29 -17.40 3.54
N ARG A 163 3.11 -17.85 3.93
CA ARG A 163 1.85 -17.13 3.76
C ARG A 163 0.96 -17.30 4.97
N VAL A 164 0.08 -16.35 5.18
CA VAL A 164 -1.00 -16.41 6.18
C VAL A 164 -2.29 -15.94 5.53
N GLN A 165 -3.37 -16.66 5.81
CA GLN A 165 -4.71 -16.31 5.36
C GLN A 165 -5.54 -15.83 6.54
N PHE A 166 -6.37 -14.85 6.29
CA PHE A 166 -7.32 -14.35 7.27
C PHE A 166 -8.45 -13.62 6.57
N ARG A 167 -9.42 -13.14 7.33
CA ARG A 167 -10.47 -12.28 6.82
C ARG A 167 -10.50 -10.98 7.59
N MET A 168 -10.90 -9.91 6.90
CA MET A 168 -11.28 -8.68 7.57
C MET A 168 -12.70 -8.31 7.18
N ARG A 169 -13.41 -7.68 8.10
CA ARG A 169 -14.77 -7.19 7.89
C ARG A 169 -14.92 -5.71 8.23
N ASP A 170 -15.80 -5.04 7.51
CA ASP A 170 -16.23 -3.68 7.82
C ASP A 170 -17.37 -3.66 8.87
N LEU A 171 -17.81 -2.46 9.24
CA LEU A 171 -18.91 -2.25 10.19
C LEU A 171 -20.28 -2.69 9.65
N SER A 172 -20.40 -2.87 8.34
CA SER A 172 -21.62 -3.36 7.67
C SER A 172 -21.67 -4.88 7.61
N GLY A 173 -20.61 -5.57 8.04
CA GLY A 173 -20.47 -7.02 7.96
C GLY A 173 -20.05 -7.53 6.58
N ASN A 174 -19.70 -6.65 5.64
CA ASN A 174 -19.02 -7.06 4.42
C ASN A 174 -17.63 -7.53 4.78
N ASN A 175 -17.14 -8.56 4.12
CA ASN A 175 -15.86 -9.17 4.45
C ASN A 175 -15.12 -9.60 3.20
N LEU A 176 -13.81 -9.57 3.26
CA LEU A 176 -12.90 -9.94 2.18
C LEU A 176 -11.88 -10.96 2.70
N ALA A 177 -11.46 -11.86 1.82
CA ALA A 177 -10.34 -12.75 2.10
C ALA A 177 -9.01 -11.99 1.96
N PHE A 178 -8.06 -12.31 2.81
CA PHE A 178 -6.71 -11.77 2.77
C PHE A 178 -5.69 -12.91 2.69
N CYS A 179 -4.61 -12.70 1.95
CA CYS A 179 -3.46 -13.59 1.92
C CYS A 179 -2.18 -12.76 1.88
N LEU A 180 -1.49 -12.71 3.02
CA LEU A 180 -0.22 -12.00 3.14
C LEU A 180 0.95 -12.97 3.03
N TRP A 181 2.06 -12.48 2.48
CA TRP A 181 3.22 -13.29 2.09
C TRP A 181 4.51 -12.80 2.73
N GLY A 182 5.48 -13.70 2.88
CA GLY A 182 6.84 -13.36 3.30
C GLY A 182 6.88 -12.74 4.69
N SER A 183 7.60 -11.63 4.84
CA SER A 183 7.79 -10.91 6.11
C SER A 183 6.49 -10.51 6.80
N TYR A 184 5.40 -10.28 6.06
CA TYR A 184 4.09 -9.98 6.64
C TYR A 184 3.46 -11.20 7.34
N ALA A 185 3.67 -12.40 6.79
CA ALA A 185 3.24 -13.63 7.44
C ALA A 185 4.05 -13.87 8.71
N GLU A 186 5.35 -13.60 8.69
CA GLU A 186 6.22 -13.69 9.88
C GLU A 186 5.87 -12.67 10.95
N GLN A 187 5.48 -11.45 10.55
CA GLN A 187 5.00 -10.42 11.48
C GLN A 187 3.76 -10.92 12.23
N LEU A 188 2.81 -11.55 11.53
CA LEU A 188 1.59 -12.09 12.14
C LEU A 188 1.84 -13.35 12.96
N GLU A 189 2.80 -14.20 12.57
CA GLU A 189 3.24 -15.37 13.34
C GLU A 189 3.74 -14.99 14.75
N ASN A 190 4.42 -13.84 14.85
CA ASN A 190 5.02 -13.36 16.10
C ASN A 190 4.14 -12.36 16.86
N ALA A 191 2.99 -11.96 16.30
CA ALA A 191 2.13 -10.96 16.90
C ALA A 191 1.30 -11.58 18.04
N VAL A 192 1.18 -10.86 19.15
CA VAL A 192 0.21 -11.18 20.20
C VAL A 192 -1.12 -10.58 19.76
N LEU A 193 -2.06 -11.44 19.36
CA LEU A 193 -3.33 -11.01 18.79
C LEU A 193 -4.41 -10.94 19.86
N GLU A 194 -5.01 -9.76 20.02
CA GLU A 194 -6.18 -9.58 20.86
C GLU A 194 -7.49 -9.81 20.08
N SER A 195 -8.52 -10.23 20.81
CA SER A 195 -9.87 -10.30 20.26
C SER A 195 -10.37 -8.91 19.91
N ASN A 196 -10.94 -8.74 18.72
CA ASN A 196 -11.50 -7.47 18.20
C ASN A 196 -10.49 -6.41 17.74
N GLU A 197 -9.25 -6.79 17.45
CA GLU A 197 -8.33 -5.86 16.80
C GLU A 197 -8.83 -5.40 15.44
N VAL A 198 -8.65 -4.10 15.20
CA VAL A 198 -8.82 -3.47 13.88
C VAL A 198 -7.45 -3.37 13.25
N TRP A 199 -7.31 -3.83 12.02
CA TRP A 199 -6.07 -3.76 11.26
C TRP A 199 -6.24 -2.82 10.07
N LEU A 200 -5.15 -2.18 9.68
CA LEU A 200 -5.05 -1.38 8.47
C LEU A 200 -3.98 -1.98 7.55
N LEU A 201 -4.36 -2.27 6.31
CA LEU A 201 -3.43 -2.65 5.27
C LEU A 201 -3.41 -1.55 4.21
N ARG A 202 -2.27 -0.88 4.07
CA ARG A 202 -2.06 0.18 3.06
C ARG A 202 -1.36 -0.36 1.84
N PHE A 203 -1.62 0.26 0.69
CA PHE A 203 -1.09 -0.13 -0.61
C PHE A 203 -1.26 -1.63 -0.92
N ALA A 204 -2.43 -2.18 -0.55
CA ALA A 204 -2.81 -3.55 -0.79
C ALA A 204 -3.21 -3.79 -2.25
N LYS A 205 -3.02 -5.01 -2.72
CA LYS A 205 -3.39 -5.45 -4.06
C LYS A 205 -4.72 -6.20 -4.01
N ILE A 206 -5.68 -5.78 -4.84
CA ILE A 206 -6.86 -6.59 -5.15
C ILE A 206 -6.43 -7.66 -6.16
N ASN A 207 -6.73 -8.91 -5.84
CA ASN A 207 -6.52 -10.07 -6.69
C ASN A 207 -7.77 -10.96 -6.70
N THR A 208 -7.81 -11.91 -7.64
CA THR A 208 -8.81 -12.97 -7.67
C THR A 208 -8.08 -14.29 -7.66
N PHE A 209 -8.36 -15.12 -6.67
CA PHE A 209 -7.80 -16.46 -6.56
C PHE A 209 -8.94 -17.47 -6.47
N ARG A 210 -8.96 -18.44 -7.38
CA ARG A 210 -10.01 -19.48 -7.45
C ARG A 210 -11.45 -18.93 -7.48
N GLY A 211 -11.63 -17.78 -8.12
CA GLY A 211 -12.94 -17.12 -8.23
C GLY A 211 -13.36 -16.32 -7.00
N GLU A 212 -12.59 -16.33 -5.90
CA GLU A 212 -12.81 -15.44 -4.76
C GLU A 212 -11.91 -14.20 -4.87
N ILE A 213 -12.47 -13.04 -4.54
CA ILE A 213 -11.69 -11.81 -4.40
C ILE A 213 -10.83 -11.92 -3.14
N GLN A 214 -9.54 -11.70 -3.30
CA GLN A 214 -8.57 -11.78 -2.23
C GLN A 214 -7.66 -10.55 -2.24
N ILE A 215 -7.42 -9.98 -1.06
CA ILE A 215 -6.50 -8.88 -0.86
C ILE A 215 -5.13 -9.42 -0.46
N THR A 216 -4.07 -8.97 -1.14
CA THR A 216 -2.70 -9.39 -0.85
C THR A 216 -1.78 -8.18 -0.63
N ASN A 217 -0.62 -8.39 -0.01
CA ASN A 217 0.44 -7.37 -0.02
C ASN A 217 1.03 -7.20 -1.44
N SER A 218 1.58 -6.01 -1.70
CA SER A 218 2.20 -5.60 -2.96
C SER A 218 3.71 -5.51 -2.80
N PHE A 219 4.40 -6.65 -2.69
CA PHE A 219 5.83 -6.68 -2.40
C PHE A 219 6.16 -5.85 -1.13
N ASP A 220 7.21 -5.05 -1.19
CA ASP A 220 7.64 -4.10 -0.14
C ASP A 220 6.81 -2.80 -0.10
N ALA A 221 5.83 -2.63 -0.99
CA ALA A 221 5.04 -1.40 -1.04
C ALA A 221 3.93 -1.37 0.03
N SER A 222 3.45 -2.52 0.50
CA SER A 222 2.37 -2.54 1.49
C SER A 222 2.84 -2.11 2.87
N ILE A 223 1.90 -1.69 3.72
CA ILE A 223 2.15 -1.44 5.15
C ILE A 223 1.04 -2.11 5.91
N LEU A 224 1.39 -3.03 6.81
CA LEU A 224 0.47 -3.65 7.75
C LEU A 224 0.63 -2.97 9.12
N ASP A 225 -0.45 -2.36 9.58
CA ASP A 225 -0.52 -1.70 10.88
C ASP A 225 -1.56 -2.43 11.74
N LEU A 226 -1.08 -3.07 12.81
CA LEU A 226 -1.89 -3.83 13.75
C LEU A 226 -2.36 -2.88 14.84
N ASN A 227 -3.68 -2.72 14.96
CA ASN A 227 -4.29 -1.83 15.94
C ASN A 227 -3.86 -0.35 15.80
N PRO A 228 -3.98 0.26 14.60
CA PRO A 228 -3.50 1.62 14.35
C PRO A 228 -4.25 2.67 15.18
N THR A 229 -3.60 3.80 15.43
CA THR A 229 -4.17 4.94 16.20
C THR A 229 -4.84 5.99 15.31
N VAL A 230 -4.93 5.74 14.00
CA VAL A 230 -5.63 6.61 13.04
C VAL A 230 -7.11 6.74 13.42
N ALA A 231 -7.71 7.90 13.15
CA ALA A 231 -9.05 8.24 13.61
C ALA A 231 -10.10 7.21 13.18
N GLU A 232 -10.01 6.72 11.94
CA GLU A 232 -10.91 5.71 11.37
C GLU A 232 -10.86 4.38 12.13
N ALA A 233 -9.68 3.99 12.60
CA ALA A 233 -9.49 2.76 13.38
C ALA A 233 -10.03 2.90 14.80
N VAL A 234 -9.76 4.04 15.43
CA VAL A 234 -10.27 4.37 16.76
C VAL A 234 -11.79 4.38 16.74
N GLU A 235 -12.39 5.01 15.73
CA GLU A 235 -13.84 5.05 15.56
C GLU A 235 -14.43 3.65 15.30
N MET A 236 -13.80 2.85 14.44
CA MET A 236 -14.25 1.48 14.16
C MET A 236 -14.23 0.62 15.44
N ARG A 237 -13.15 0.66 16.23
CA ARG A 237 -13.06 -0.08 17.51
C ARG A 237 -14.17 0.32 18.47
N LYS A 238 -14.37 1.63 18.66
CA LYS A 238 -15.44 2.14 19.53
C LYS A 238 -16.82 1.61 19.11
N ARG A 239 -17.12 1.63 17.81
CA ARG A 239 -18.40 1.11 17.28
C ARG A 239 -18.56 -0.40 17.44
N LEU A 240 -17.46 -1.16 17.40
CA LEU A 240 -17.48 -2.60 17.65
C LEU A 240 -17.74 -2.91 19.14
N GLU A 241 -17.17 -2.13 20.05
CA GLU A 241 -17.40 -2.23 21.49
C GLU A 241 -18.85 -1.86 21.86
N ASP A 242 -19.37 -0.77 21.29
CA ASP A 242 -20.72 -0.26 21.58
C ASP A 242 -21.85 -1.16 21.03
N ASN A 243 -21.55 -2.12 20.15
CA ASN A 243 -22.56 -2.96 19.50
C ASN A 243 -22.20 -4.47 19.49
N PRO A 244 -22.37 -5.16 20.62
CA PRO A 244 -22.09 -6.60 20.74
C PRO A 244 -22.91 -7.49 19.80
N LEU A 245 -24.05 -7.00 19.31
CA LEU A 245 -24.90 -7.73 18.35
C LEU A 245 -24.24 -7.82 16.97
N LEU A 246 -23.45 -6.81 16.55
CA LEU A 246 -22.67 -6.89 15.30
C LEU A 246 -21.62 -8.00 15.39
N LEU A 247 -20.94 -8.13 16.53
CA LEU A 247 -19.98 -9.20 16.80
C LEU A 247 -20.67 -10.58 16.76
N ALA A 248 -21.82 -10.72 17.44
CA ALA A 248 -22.56 -11.99 17.50
C ALA A 248 -23.16 -12.41 16.15
N LEU A 249 -23.68 -11.46 15.36
CA LEU A 249 -24.21 -11.73 14.02
C LEU A 249 -23.10 -12.05 13.01
N ALA A 250 -21.94 -11.41 13.13
CA ALA A 250 -20.77 -11.71 12.32
C ALA A 250 -20.29 -13.16 12.58
N ASN A 251 -20.09 -13.52 13.85
CA ASN A 251 -19.63 -14.87 14.22
C ASN A 251 -20.56 -15.97 13.70
N LYS A 252 -21.89 -15.78 13.74
CA LYS A 252 -22.87 -16.75 13.21
C LYS A 252 -22.83 -16.90 11.68
N LYS A 253 -22.41 -15.88 10.92
CA LYS A 253 -22.22 -15.99 9.46
C LYS A 253 -20.93 -16.72 9.12
N ASP A 254 -19.90 -16.59 9.97
CA ASP A 254 -18.60 -17.21 9.77
C ASP A 254 -18.66 -18.74 10.00
N GLU A 255 -19.42 -19.22 10.99
CA GLU A 255 -19.63 -20.66 11.28
C GLU A 255 -20.25 -21.48 10.13
N LYS A 256 -20.92 -20.84 9.17
CA LYS A 256 -21.63 -21.52 8.07
C LYS A 256 -20.78 -21.77 6.81
N ARG A 257 -19.48 -21.47 6.83
CA ARG A 257 -18.63 -21.57 5.63
C ARG A 257 -17.91 -22.91 5.55
N GLU A 258 -18.11 -23.63 4.44
CA GLU A 258 -17.42 -24.90 4.15
C GLU A 258 -16.01 -24.63 3.61
N ILE A 259 -15.02 -25.30 4.19
CA ILE A 259 -13.62 -25.29 3.72
C ILE A 259 -13.48 -26.33 2.60
N ILE A 260 -13.33 -25.89 1.36
CA ILE A 260 -13.05 -26.80 0.23
C ILE A 260 -11.53 -26.94 0.07
N ASN A 261 -10.98 -28.08 0.49
CA ASN A 261 -9.57 -28.42 0.29
C ASN A 261 -9.32 -28.85 -1.16
N ILE A 262 -8.69 -28.00 -1.96
CA ILE A 262 -8.23 -28.32 -3.32
C ILE A 262 -6.71 -28.06 -3.38
N VAL A 263 -5.95 -28.99 -3.98
CA VAL A 263 -4.50 -28.85 -4.21
C VAL A 263 -4.23 -27.63 -5.12
N ASP A 264 -3.38 -26.71 -4.65
CA ASP A 264 -3.16 -25.38 -5.24
C ASP A 264 -1.98 -25.30 -6.23
N ASP A 265 -2.16 -24.56 -7.34
CA ASP A 265 -1.06 -24.07 -8.19
C ASP A 265 -0.86 -22.56 -7.94
N TRP A 266 0.29 -22.22 -7.35
CA TRP A 266 0.59 -20.88 -6.84
C TRP A 266 1.38 -20.00 -7.83
N ASN A 267 1.68 -20.49 -9.03
CA ASN A 267 2.57 -19.79 -9.97
C ASN A 267 1.94 -18.53 -10.60
N ASP A 268 0.62 -18.39 -10.56
CA ASP A 268 -0.15 -17.31 -11.20
C ASP A 268 -0.30 -16.04 -10.34
N ILE A 269 0.11 -16.05 -9.06
CA ILE A 269 -0.17 -14.94 -8.12
C ILE A 269 0.75 -13.71 -8.32
N GLY A 270 1.53 -13.67 -9.40
CA GLY A 270 2.30 -12.48 -9.77
C GLY A 270 3.39 -12.10 -8.76
N ILE A 271 3.79 -13.03 -7.89
CA ILE A 271 4.84 -12.80 -6.89
C ILE A 271 6.22 -13.06 -7.54
N THR A 272 6.93 -12.00 -7.94
CA THR A 272 8.33 -12.06 -8.39
C THR A 272 9.30 -12.06 -7.21
N SER A 273 10.41 -12.80 -7.33
CA SER A 273 11.37 -13.04 -6.25
C SER A 273 12.06 -11.77 -5.75
N GLU A 274 12.16 -11.65 -4.42
CA GLU A 274 13.25 -10.90 -3.79
C GLU A 274 14.54 -11.66 -4.08
N LYS A 275 15.39 -11.13 -4.96
CA LYS A 275 16.79 -11.58 -4.98
C LYS A 275 17.43 -11.10 -3.69
N GLY A 276 17.44 -11.98 -2.69
CA GLY A 276 18.25 -11.84 -1.50
C GLY A 276 19.70 -11.57 -1.89
N LEU A 277 20.26 -10.47 -1.37
CA LEU A 277 21.70 -10.29 -1.32
C LEU A 277 22.28 -11.46 -0.54
N LYS A 278 22.97 -12.38 -1.23
CA LYS A 278 24.05 -13.14 -0.59
C LYS A 278 25.19 -12.16 -0.36
N ILE A 279 25.30 -11.66 0.86
CA ILE A 279 26.49 -10.98 1.34
C ILE A 279 27.45 -12.10 1.76
N PHE A 280 28.60 -12.20 1.10
CA PHE A 280 29.81 -12.79 1.70
C PHE A 280 30.55 -11.67 2.42
#